data_AF-A0A3D4R6F5-F1
#
_entry.id   AF-A0A3D4R6F5-F1
#
_cell.length_a   1.000
_cell.length_b   1.000
_cell.length_c   1.000
_cell.angle_alpha   90.00
_cell.angle_beta   90.00
_cell.angle_gamma   90.00
#
_symmetry.space_group_name_H-M   'P 1'
#
loop_
_entity.id
_entity.type
_entity.pdbx_description
1 polymer ?
#
loop_
_entity_poly.entity_id
_entity_poly.type
_entity_poly.pdbx_seq_one_letter_code
_entity_poly.pdbx_strand_id
1 'polypeptide(L)'
;MGKIFSLIFVYIFSSLVLTFINNPTYADRCAISFNPTADGNQEFEIQLMGQPNGFFTATITDPDNPTVILDSSGAQTDSIGNAIITLRAPSAAGTYTVSAKDVSVGSNNDCSGTDEITVSTNVGSCAGFLGCIGGITVKDLKFTNYTTFIEELISSILPIILGIIAFITVIIIIISGIQFITSSGNPEAAAAARSRLTLAIVGFVIVVLAFAITQIIDKIFLGGSGVF
;
A
#
# COMPACT_ATOMS: atom_id res chain seq x y z
N MET A 1 69.33 -9.84 3.70
CA MET A 1 68.53 -10.77 2.87
C MET A 1 67.06 -10.91 3.27
N GLY A 2 66.66 -10.72 4.54
CA GLY A 2 65.26 -10.98 4.97
C GLY A 2 64.15 -10.08 4.41
N LYS A 3 64.46 -8.85 3.95
CA LYS A 3 63.42 -7.91 3.47
C LYS A 3 62.91 -8.19 2.04
N ILE A 4 63.72 -8.82 1.18
CA ILE A 4 63.31 -9.20 -0.18
C ILE A 4 62.36 -10.39 -0.18
N PHE A 5 62.54 -11.34 0.75
CA PHE A 5 61.70 -12.54 0.83
C PHE A 5 60.26 -12.22 1.27
N SER A 6 60.09 -11.20 2.13
CA SER A 6 58.76 -10.75 2.60
C SER A 6 57.95 -10.08 1.47
N LEU A 7 58.59 -9.28 0.61
CA LEU A 7 57.90 -8.59 -0.50
C LEU A 7 57.42 -9.56 -1.60
N ILE A 8 58.20 -10.60 -1.90
CA ILE A 8 57.81 -11.63 -2.87
C ILE A 8 56.64 -12.46 -2.34
N PHE A 9 56.65 -12.82 -1.04
CA PHE A 9 55.56 -13.57 -0.42
C PHE A 9 54.25 -12.76 -0.42
N VAL A 10 54.29 -11.46 -0.08
CA VAL A 10 53.11 -10.58 -0.12
C VAL A 10 52.59 -10.38 -1.55
N TYR A 11 53.48 -10.26 -2.56
CA TYR A 11 53.07 -10.09 -3.96
C TYR A 11 52.43 -11.35 -4.56
N ILE A 12 52.96 -12.54 -4.23
CA ILE A 12 52.38 -13.82 -4.65
C ILE A 12 51.07 -14.08 -3.90
N PHE A 13 50.98 -13.80 -2.60
CA PHE A 13 49.73 -13.95 -1.85
C PHE A 13 48.66 -12.97 -2.31
N SER A 14 49.02 -11.72 -2.64
CA SER A 14 48.11 -10.72 -3.21
C SER A 14 47.66 -11.09 -4.63
N SER A 15 48.56 -11.57 -5.49
CA SER A 15 48.20 -12.01 -6.86
C SER A 15 47.39 -13.31 -6.86
N LEU A 16 47.65 -14.21 -5.91
CA LEU A 16 46.87 -15.43 -5.69
C LEU A 16 45.47 -15.08 -5.17
N VAL A 17 45.35 -14.12 -4.23
CA VAL A 17 44.06 -13.60 -3.76
C VAL A 17 43.30 -12.90 -4.88
N LEU A 18 43.95 -12.12 -5.76
CA LEU A 18 43.29 -11.50 -6.93
C LEU A 18 42.84 -12.53 -8.00
N THR A 19 43.48 -13.69 -8.08
CA THR A 19 43.02 -14.80 -8.95
C THR A 19 41.91 -15.63 -8.31
N PHE A 20 41.75 -15.59 -6.97
CA PHE A 20 40.61 -16.19 -6.27
C PHE A 20 39.35 -15.32 -6.26
N ILE A 21 39.44 -13.99 -6.42
CA ILE A 21 38.27 -13.10 -6.38
C ILE A 21 37.65 -12.84 -7.76
N ASN A 22 38.34 -13.19 -8.87
CA ASN A 22 37.84 -12.92 -10.24
C ASN A 22 37.56 -14.19 -11.05
N ASN A 23 37.14 -15.27 -10.39
CA ASN A 23 36.59 -16.43 -11.09
C ASN A 23 35.11 -16.57 -10.75
N PRO A 24 34.20 -15.83 -11.43
CA PRO A 24 32.84 -16.32 -11.52
C PRO A 24 32.95 -17.59 -12.37
N THR A 25 33.07 -18.73 -11.68
CA THR A 25 32.65 -19.98 -12.29
C THR A 25 31.22 -19.76 -12.72
N TYR A 26 31.04 -19.64 -14.04
CA TYR A 26 29.78 -19.52 -14.74
C TYR A 26 28.97 -20.78 -14.45
N ALA A 27 28.34 -20.81 -13.28
CA ALA A 27 27.62 -21.95 -12.77
C ALA A 27 26.22 -21.95 -13.37
N ASP A 28 26.09 -22.35 -14.64
CA ASP A 28 24.88 -22.83 -15.36
C ASP A 28 23.55 -22.07 -15.22
N ARG A 29 23.48 -21.00 -14.43
CA ARG A 29 22.28 -20.27 -14.04
C ARG A 29 22.64 -18.80 -13.95
N CYS A 30 21.97 -17.98 -14.74
CA CYS A 30 22.03 -16.54 -14.63
C CYS A 30 21.45 -16.05 -13.29
N ALA A 31 21.77 -14.83 -12.89
CA ALA A 31 21.21 -14.17 -11.72
C ALA A 31 20.33 -13.00 -12.15
N ILE A 32 19.17 -12.85 -11.49
CA ILE A 32 18.24 -11.72 -11.69
C ILE A 32 18.13 -10.91 -10.39
N SER A 33 18.16 -9.58 -10.51
CA SER A 33 17.97 -8.65 -9.40
C SER A 33 17.16 -7.43 -9.87
N PHE A 34 16.14 -7.07 -9.09
CA PHE A 34 15.34 -5.86 -9.30
C PHE A 34 14.77 -5.36 -7.98
N ASN A 35 14.21 -4.15 -7.97
CA ASN A 35 13.49 -3.65 -6.82
C ASN A 35 12.15 -4.40 -6.68
N PRO A 36 11.86 -5.09 -5.55
CA PRO A 36 10.70 -6.00 -5.43
C PRO A 36 9.34 -5.28 -5.42
N THR A 37 9.34 -3.96 -5.61
CA THR A 37 8.14 -3.13 -5.72
C THR A 37 8.21 -2.32 -7.01
N ALA A 38 7.13 -2.34 -7.79
CA ALA A 38 6.97 -1.46 -8.95
C ALA A 38 5.60 -0.77 -8.92
N ASP A 39 5.55 0.40 -9.55
CA ASP A 39 4.31 1.14 -9.73
C ASP A 39 3.56 0.64 -10.96
N GLY A 40 2.24 0.47 -10.84
CA GLY A 40 1.43 -0.05 -11.95
C GLY A 40 1.55 0.79 -13.22
N ASN A 41 1.71 0.12 -14.36
CA ASN A 41 1.88 0.70 -15.69
C ASN A 41 3.20 1.49 -15.91
N GLN A 42 4.12 1.51 -14.93
CA GLN A 42 5.45 2.10 -15.04
C GLN A 42 6.49 1.08 -15.49
N GLU A 43 7.53 1.58 -16.14
CA GLU A 43 8.70 0.79 -16.51
C GLU A 43 9.63 0.61 -15.31
N PHE A 44 10.15 -0.60 -15.13
CA PHE A 44 11.17 -0.89 -14.13
C PHE A 44 12.31 -1.68 -14.76
N GLU A 45 13.50 -1.47 -14.21
CA GLU A 45 14.73 -2.07 -14.69
C GLU A 45 15.05 -3.34 -13.92
N ILE A 46 15.42 -4.37 -14.67
CA ILE A 46 15.88 -5.66 -14.17
C ILE A 46 17.35 -5.79 -14.55
N GLN A 47 18.17 -6.03 -13.54
CA GLN A 47 19.58 -6.31 -13.75
C GLN A 47 19.79 -7.82 -13.84
N LEU A 48 20.42 -8.26 -14.93
CA LEU A 48 20.80 -9.63 -15.18
C LEU A 48 22.31 -9.78 -15.16
N MET A 49 22.77 -10.88 -14.57
CA MET A 49 24.15 -11.34 -14.70
C MET A 49 24.15 -12.76 -15.25
N GLY A 50 24.77 -12.98 -16.39
CA GLY A 50 24.75 -14.26 -17.11
C GLY A 50 25.89 -14.33 -18.13
N GLN A 51 25.91 -15.34 -18.99
CA GLN A 51 27.01 -15.61 -19.95
C GLN A 51 27.47 -14.35 -20.70
N PRO A 52 28.78 -14.17 -20.97
CA PRO A 52 29.25 -12.98 -21.67
C PRO A 52 28.79 -13.07 -23.14
N ASN A 53 28.22 -11.99 -23.66
CA ASN A 53 27.52 -11.98 -24.96
C ASN A 53 26.35 -12.99 -25.08
N GLY A 54 25.79 -13.46 -23.96
CA GLY A 54 24.54 -14.23 -23.95
C GLY A 54 23.31 -13.37 -24.23
N PHE A 55 22.22 -14.02 -24.61
CA PHE A 55 20.90 -13.44 -24.88
C PHE A 55 19.91 -13.94 -23.85
N PHE A 56 19.25 -13.02 -23.17
CA PHE A 56 18.33 -13.29 -22.07
C PHE A 56 16.94 -12.80 -22.41
N THR A 57 15.92 -13.47 -21.86
CA THR A 57 14.51 -13.05 -21.96
C THR A 57 13.92 -13.03 -20.56
N ALA A 58 13.27 -11.93 -20.19
CA ALA A 58 12.50 -11.81 -18.96
C ALA A 58 11.00 -11.77 -19.27
N THR A 59 10.19 -12.33 -18.40
CA THR A 59 8.74 -12.50 -18.57
C THR A 59 8.02 -12.22 -17.25
N ILE A 60 6.95 -11.42 -17.31
CA ILE A 60 6.03 -11.23 -16.18
C ILE A 60 4.82 -12.15 -16.37
N THR A 61 4.53 -12.96 -15.36
CA THR A 61 3.43 -13.93 -15.38
C THR A 61 2.52 -13.74 -14.17
N ASP A 62 1.22 -13.88 -14.38
CA ASP A 62 0.20 -13.86 -13.34
C ASP A 62 0.22 -15.16 -12.51
N PRO A 63 0.33 -15.11 -11.16
CA PRO A 63 0.30 -16.32 -10.33
C PRO A 63 -1.05 -17.05 -10.35
N ASP A 64 -2.16 -16.35 -10.56
CA ASP A 64 -3.50 -16.97 -10.62
C ASP A 64 -3.76 -17.63 -11.98
N ASN A 65 -3.04 -17.21 -13.02
CA ASN A 65 -3.09 -17.82 -14.34
C ASN A 65 -1.71 -17.88 -15.03
N PRO A 66 -0.91 -18.94 -14.77
CA PRO A 66 0.47 -19.05 -15.24
C PRO A 66 0.61 -19.20 -16.77
N THR A 67 -0.49 -19.30 -17.51
CA THR A 67 -0.49 -19.34 -18.98
C THR A 67 -0.50 -17.95 -19.63
N VAL A 68 -0.73 -16.90 -18.84
CA VAL A 68 -0.83 -15.52 -19.32
C VAL A 68 0.49 -14.79 -19.08
N ILE A 69 1.15 -14.43 -20.18
CA ILE A 69 2.32 -13.57 -20.18
C ILE A 69 1.85 -12.12 -20.32
N LEU A 70 2.21 -11.29 -19.35
CA LEU A 70 1.78 -9.89 -19.27
C LEU A 70 2.74 -8.95 -20.03
N ASP A 71 4.04 -9.23 -19.99
CA ASP A 71 5.07 -8.53 -20.73
C ASP A 71 6.30 -9.43 -20.94
N SER A 72 7.02 -9.23 -22.05
CA SER A 72 8.24 -9.98 -22.35
C SER A 72 9.25 -9.12 -23.11
N SER A 73 10.47 -9.00 -22.57
CA SER A 73 11.58 -8.27 -23.20
C SER A 73 12.85 -9.11 -23.15
N GLY A 74 13.71 -8.93 -24.16
CA GLY A 74 15.00 -9.61 -24.24
C GLY A 74 16.15 -8.62 -24.40
N ALA A 75 17.31 -8.98 -23.84
CA ALA A 75 18.54 -8.19 -23.96
C ALA A 75 19.76 -9.09 -24.13
N GLN A 76 20.76 -8.58 -24.85
CA GLN A 76 22.08 -9.18 -24.93
C GLN A 76 22.96 -8.61 -23.82
N THR A 77 23.70 -9.48 -23.12
CA THR A 77 24.69 -9.06 -22.12
C THR A 77 25.94 -8.48 -22.76
N ASP A 78 26.60 -7.59 -22.03
CA ASP A 78 27.91 -7.06 -22.37
C ASP A 78 29.02 -8.14 -22.32
N SER A 79 30.26 -7.72 -22.64
CA SER A 79 31.45 -8.58 -22.62
C SER A 79 31.84 -9.10 -21.23
N ILE A 80 31.14 -8.67 -20.18
CA ILE A 80 31.38 -9.01 -18.77
C ILE A 80 30.22 -9.86 -18.23
N GLY A 81 29.11 -9.96 -18.97
CA GLY A 81 27.93 -10.76 -18.61
C GLY A 81 26.79 -9.98 -17.97
N ASN A 82 26.81 -8.64 -18.00
CA ASN A 82 25.73 -7.81 -17.44
C ASN A 82 24.73 -7.39 -18.53
N ALA A 83 23.43 -7.42 -18.20
CA ALA A 83 22.37 -6.83 -19.03
C ALA A 83 21.36 -6.07 -18.17
N ILE A 84 20.71 -5.08 -18.76
CA ILE A 84 19.56 -4.39 -18.19
C ILE A 84 18.36 -4.67 -19.10
N ILE A 85 17.27 -5.15 -18.54
CA ILE A 85 15.99 -5.32 -19.23
C ILE A 85 14.99 -4.37 -18.61
N THR A 86 14.29 -3.61 -19.46
CA THR A 86 13.17 -2.78 -19.04
C THR A 86 11.87 -3.54 -19.30
N LEU A 87 11.06 -3.73 -18.27
CA LEU A 87 9.72 -4.28 -18.36
C LEU A 87 8.70 -3.27 -17.84
N ARG A 88 7.49 -3.34 -18.37
CA ARG A 88 6.37 -2.53 -17.90
C ARG A 88 5.54 -3.32 -16.90
N ALA A 89 5.36 -2.77 -15.70
CA ALA A 89 4.52 -3.39 -14.69
C ALA A 89 3.04 -3.43 -15.14
N PRO A 90 2.30 -4.50 -14.82
CA PRO A 90 0.86 -4.57 -15.10
C PRO A 90 0.09 -3.45 -14.41
N SER A 91 -1.08 -3.11 -14.96
CA SER A 91 -1.92 -2.01 -14.45
C SER A 91 -2.76 -2.39 -13.23
N ALA A 92 -2.96 -3.69 -12.99
CA ALA A 92 -3.65 -4.20 -11.81
C ALA A 92 -2.67 -4.32 -10.63
N ALA A 93 -3.14 -3.95 -9.44
CA ALA A 93 -2.39 -4.16 -8.20
C ALA A 93 -2.41 -5.66 -7.84
N GLY A 94 -1.25 -6.19 -7.47
CA GLY A 94 -1.11 -7.61 -7.17
C GLY A 94 0.34 -8.03 -7.07
N THR A 95 0.55 -9.27 -6.62
CA THR A 95 1.86 -9.91 -6.68
C THR A 95 1.96 -10.66 -8.00
N TYR A 96 3.01 -10.40 -8.76
CA TYR A 96 3.27 -11.06 -10.04
C TYR A 96 4.61 -11.78 -9.98
N THR A 97 4.77 -12.78 -10.83
CA THR A 97 6.04 -13.50 -10.92
C THR A 97 6.89 -12.96 -12.06
N VAL A 98 8.17 -12.73 -11.81
CA VAL A 98 9.14 -12.28 -12.81
C VAL A 98 10.16 -13.40 -12.99
N SER A 99 10.22 -13.97 -14.19
CA SER A 99 11.16 -15.03 -14.52
C SER A 99 12.06 -14.60 -15.67
N ALA A 100 13.35 -14.95 -15.59
CA ALA A 100 14.30 -14.73 -16.68
C ALA A 100 14.95 -16.05 -17.12
N LYS A 101 15.23 -16.14 -18.42
CA LYS A 101 15.85 -17.29 -19.08
C LYS A 101 17.02 -16.85 -19.96
N ASP A 102 18.11 -17.62 -19.93
CA ASP A 102 19.23 -17.49 -20.87
C ASP A 102 18.94 -18.32 -22.13
N VAL A 103 18.62 -17.69 -23.25
CA VAL A 103 18.30 -18.42 -24.50
C VAL A 103 19.57 -18.87 -25.24
N SER A 104 20.76 -18.50 -24.75
CA SER A 104 22.04 -18.87 -25.35
C SER A 104 22.59 -20.20 -24.85
N VAL A 105 22.01 -20.74 -23.77
CA VAL A 105 22.36 -22.06 -23.22
C VAL A 105 21.18 -23.02 -23.39
N GLY A 106 21.48 -24.26 -23.79
CA GLY A 106 20.46 -25.20 -24.23
C GLY A 106 19.53 -25.73 -23.13
N SER A 107 20.03 -26.05 -21.94
CA SER A 107 19.23 -26.65 -20.86
C SER A 107 19.64 -26.09 -19.49
N ASN A 108 18.72 -26.10 -18.53
CA ASN A 108 18.86 -25.45 -17.21
C ASN A 108 19.06 -23.94 -17.27
N ASN A 109 18.44 -23.28 -18.23
CA ASN A 109 18.67 -21.89 -18.55
C ASN A 109 17.87 -20.88 -17.72
N ASP A 110 17.18 -21.32 -16.67
CA ASP A 110 16.44 -20.43 -15.79
C ASP A 110 17.40 -19.64 -14.88
N CYS A 111 17.19 -18.33 -14.81
CA CYS A 111 17.93 -17.49 -13.89
C CYS A 111 17.46 -17.70 -12.45
N SER A 112 18.38 -17.63 -11.49
CA SER A 112 18.10 -17.65 -10.05
C SER A 112 18.08 -16.23 -9.48
N GLY A 113 17.12 -15.90 -8.62
CA GLY A 113 17.02 -14.54 -8.07
C GLY A 113 15.61 -14.20 -7.60
N THR A 114 15.29 -12.92 -7.47
CA THR A 114 13.96 -12.48 -7.02
C THR A 114 12.89 -12.89 -8.03
N ASP A 115 11.92 -13.71 -7.60
CA ASP A 115 10.89 -14.28 -8.48
C ASP A 115 9.53 -13.58 -8.36
N GLU A 116 9.34 -12.71 -7.36
CA GLU A 116 8.08 -12.00 -7.11
C GLU A 116 8.28 -10.48 -7.16
N ILE A 117 7.36 -9.81 -7.85
CA ILE A 117 7.22 -8.36 -7.86
C ILE A 117 5.88 -7.97 -7.28
N THR A 118 5.89 -7.11 -6.28
CA THR A 118 4.66 -6.51 -5.75
C THR A 118 4.37 -5.25 -6.54
N VAL A 119 3.31 -5.28 -7.34
CA VAL A 119 2.86 -4.10 -8.08
C VAL A 119 1.89 -3.35 -7.19
N SER A 120 2.36 -2.20 -6.70
CA SER A 120 1.51 -1.25 -6.00
C SER A 120 1.01 -0.24 -7.01
N THR A 121 -0.29 -0.03 -7.08
CA THR A 121 -0.82 1.12 -7.81
C THR A 121 -0.76 2.35 -6.90
N ASN A 122 0.45 2.79 -6.53
CA ASN A 122 0.66 4.09 -5.92
C ASN A 122 0.73 5.13 -7.03
N VAL A 123 -0.34 5.94 -7.16
CA VAL A 123 -0.36 7.24 -7.86
C VAL A 123 0.26 7.28 -9.27
N GLY A 124 -0.04 6.30 -10.13
CA GLY A 124 0.39 6.31 -11.54
C GLY A 124 -0.71 6.21 -12.59
N SER A 125 -1.89 5.66 -12.24
CA SER A 125 -3.02 5.45 -13.18
C SER A 125 -4.36 5.93 -12.63
N CYS A 126 -4.32 6.89 -11.71
CA CYS A 126 -5.50 7.35 -10.99
C CYS A 126 -6.25 8.42 -11.79
N ALA A 127 -7.56 8.23 -11.98
CA ALA A 127 -8.44 9.25 -12.57
C ALA A 127 -8.76 10.36 -11.55
N GLY A 128 -7.90 11.38 -11.49
CA GLY A 128 -8.12 12.60 -10.70
C GLY A 128 -7.58 12.57 -9.27
N PHE A 129 -7.72 13.72 -8.57
CA PHE A 129 -7.15 13.94 -7.23
C PHE A 129 -7.59 12.89 -6.20
N LEU A 130 -8.87 12.47 -6.23
CA LEU A 130 -9.40 11.44 -5.31
C LEU A 130 -8.86 10.04 -5.59
N GLY A 131 -8.59 9.68 -6.86
CA GLY A 131 -8.03 8.37 -7.20
C GLY A 131 -6.60 8.21 -6.70
N CYS A 132 -5.86 9.31 -6.56
CA CYS A 132 -4.48 9.31 -6.08
C CYS A 132 -4.36 9.14 -4.56
N ILE A 133 -5.37 9.55 -3.79
CA ILE A 133 -5.37 9.43 -2.32
C ILE A 133 -5.97 8.10 -1.82
N GLY A 134 -6.66 7.34 -2.69
CA GLY A 134 -7.26 6.04 -2.35
C GLY A 134 -6.25 4.94 -1.97
N GLY A 135 -5.01 5.04 -2.45
CA GLY A 135 -3.91 4.11 -2.09
C GLY A 135 -3.26 4.40 -0.74
N ILE A 136 -3.61 5.49 -0.07
CA ILE A 136 -3.04 5.84 1.23
C ILE A 136 -3.79 5.07 2.32
N THR A 137 -3.23 3.95 2.75
CA THR A 137 -3.71 3.26 3.95
C THR A 137 -3.22 3.99 5.20
N VAL A 138 -4.03 4.91 5.73
CA VAL A 138 -3.88 5.35 7.13
C VAL A 138 -4.65 4.39 8.02
N LYS A 139 -4.08 4.06 9.18
CA LYS A 139 -4.71 3.18 10.17
C LYS A 139 -6.12 3.71 10.46
N ASP A 140 -7.13 2.93 10.07
CA ASP A 140 -8.57 3.16 10.24
C ASP A 140 -9.33 3.96 9.15
N LEU A 141 -8.68 4.38 8.06
CA LEU A 141 -9.39 4.88 6.87
C LEU A 141 -8.91 4.11 5.63
N LYS A 142 -9.76 3.19 5.16
CA LYS A 142 -9.59 2.53 3.86
C LYS A 142 -10.44 3.29 2.87
N PHE A 143 -9.84 3.77 1.79
CA PHE A 143 -10.52 4.51 0.73
C PHE A 143 -10.50 3.64 -0.53
N THR A 144 -11.36 2.63 -0.55
CA THR A 144 -11.21 1.52 -1.49
C THR A 144 -11.84 1.82 -2.86
N ASN A 145 -12.94 2.60 -2.92
CA ASN A 145 -13.66 2.92 -4.17
C ASN A 145 -14.50 4.22 -4.10
N TYR A 146 -14.74 4.88 -5.24
CA TYR A 146 -15.61 6.06 -5.36
C TYR A 146 -17.07 5.79 -4.95
N THR A 147 -17.58 4.59 -5.20
CA THR A 147 -18.97 4.21 -4.90
C THR A 147 -19.23 4.02 -3.41
N THR A 148 -18.20 3.64 -2.63
CA THR A 148 -18.29 3.39 -1.17
C THR A 148 -17.67 4.52 -0.35
N PHE A 149 -17.11 5.55 -0.99
CA PHE A 149 -16.46 6.68 -0.30
C PHE A 149 -17.37 7.34 0.73
N ILE A 150 -18.63 7.57 0.35
CA ILE A 150 -19.61 8.19 1.24
C ILE A 150 -19.93 7.27 2.42
N GLU A 151 -19.97 5.95 2.21
CA GLU A 151 -20.25 4.96 3.26
C GLU A 151 -19.08 4.87 4.25
N GLU A 152 -17.84 4.75 3.75
CA GLU A 152 -16.63 4.65 4.56
C GLU A 152 -16.38 5.96 5.36
N LEU A 153 -16.61 7.12 4.74
CA LEU A 153 -16.47 8.41 5.41
C LEU A 153 -17.51 8.60 6.52
N ILE A 154 -18.77 8.28 6.23
CA ILE A 154 -19.86 8.42 7.20
C ILE A 154 -19.67 7.45 8.36
N SER A 155 -19.33 6.18 8.09
CA SER A 155 -19.15 5.16 9.14
C SER A 155 -18.02 5.54 10.12
N SER A 156 -16.94 6.16 9.63
CA SER A 156 -15.82 6.58 10.48
C SER A 156 -16.09 7.89 11.24
N ILE A 157 -16.68 8.90 10.59
CA ILE A 157 -16.80 10.25 11.19
C ILE A 157 -18.07 10.45 12.02
N LEU A 158 -19.16 9.78 11.68
CA LEU A 158 -20.44 9.92 12.36
C LEU A 158 -20.40 9.56 13.85
N PRO A 159 -19.78 8.45 14.30
CA PRO A 159 -19.72 8.13 15.74
C PRO A 159 -18.94 9.19 16.54
N ILE A 160 -17.90 9.78 15.94
CA ILE A 160 -17.10 10.85 16.55
C ILE A 160 -17.96 12.11 16.73
N ILE A 161 -18.66 12.53 15.66
CA ILE A 161 -19.53 13.71 15.69
C ILE A 161 -20.69 13.52 16.68
N LEU A 162 -21.34 12.36 16.66
CA LEU A 162 -22.43 12.04 17.59
C LEU A 162 -21.96 12.06 19.05
N GLY A 163 -20.75 11.55 19.33
CA GLY A 163 -20.15 11.63 20.66
C GLY A 163 -19.96 13.07 21.13
N ILE A 164 -19.45 13.95 20.26
CA ILE A 164 -19.25 15.37 20.56
C ILE A 164 -20.59 16.09 20.77
N ILE A 165 -21.59 15.85 19.92
CA ILE A 165 -22.93 16.44 20.05
C ILE A 165 -23.59 16.01 21.36
N ALA A 166 -23.51 14.72 21.71
CA ALA A 166 -24.06 14.21 22.96
C ALA A 166 -23.40 14.89 24.17
N PHE A 167 -22.08 15.04 24.15
CA PHE A 167 -21.33 15.70 25.21
C PHE A 167 -21.73 17.18 25.38
N ILE A 168 -21.79 17.95 24.28
CA ILE A 168 -22.19 19.36 24.30
C ILE A 168 -23.64 19.51 24.79
N THR A 169 -24.53 18.62 24.36
CA THR A 169 -25.95 18.63 24.76
C THR A 169 -26.11 18.51 26.27
N VAL A 170 -25.36 17.60 26.90
CA VAL A 170 -25.36 17.43 28.37
C VAL A 170 -24.92 18.72 29.08
N ILE A 171 -23.88 19.39 28.58
CA ILE A 171 -23.40 20.67 29.16
C ILE A 171 -24.49 21.75 29.07
N ILE A 172 -25.16 21.89 27.92
CA ILE A 172 -26.21 22.89 27.73
C ILE A 172 -27.40 22.62 28.66
N ILE A 173 -27.78 21.35 28.86
CA ILE A 173 -28.84 20.96 29.80
C ILE A 173 -28.47 21.37 31.23
N ILE A 174 -27.23 21.13 31.66
CA ILE A 174 -26.75 21.52 33.00
C ILE A 174 -26.80 23.03 33.18
N ILE A 175 -26.24 23.80 32.23
CA ILE A 175 -26.22 25.27 32.32
C ILE A 175 -27.64 25.84 32.34
N SER A 176 -28.52 25.32 31.49
CA SER A 176 -29.93 25.75 31.42
C SER A 176 -30.69 25.38 32.69
N GLY A 177 -30.40 24.22 33.28
CA GLY A 177 -30.98 23.78 34.56
C GLY A 177 -30.55 24.66 35.73
N ILE A 178 -29.26 25.00 35.83
CA ILE A 178 -28.75 25.92 36.87
C ILE A 178 -29.37 27.30 36.67
N GLN A 179 -29.41 27.81 35.45
CA GLN A 179 -30.00 29.12 35.15
C GLN A 179 -31.50 29.16 35.50
N PHE A 180 -32.22 28.06 35.32
CA PHE A 180 -33.62 27.96 35.70
C PHE A 180 -33.82 28.08 37.22
N ILE A 181 -32.96 27.44 38.02
CA ILE A 181 -33.02 27.48 39.49
C ILE A 181 -32.60 28.84 40.03
N THR A 182 -31.55 29.46 39.47
CA THR A 182 -31.03 30.75 39.95
C THR A 182 -31.88 31.95 39.55
N SER A 183 -32.78 31.80 38.58
CA SER A 183 -33.68 32.87 38.10
C SER A 183 -34.89 33.15 39.00
N SER A 184 -34.85 32.73 40.27
CA SER A 184 -35.94 32.73 41.26
C SER A 184 -36.60 34.10 41.58
N GLY A 185 -36.27 35.17 40.87
CA GLY A 185 -36.93 36.48 40.98
C GLY A 185 -37.17 37.20 39.66
N ASN A 186 -36.79 36.62 38.52
CA ASN A 186 -37.00 37.21 37.19
C ASN A 186 -37.77 36.21 36.28
N PRO A 187 -39.06 36.46 36.00
CA PRO A 187 -39.89 35.56 35.20
C PRO A 187 -39.40 35.42 33.76
N GLU A 188 -38.75 36.44 33.21
CA GLU A 188 -38.24 36.42 31.83
C GLU A 188 -37.03 35.48 31.71
N ALA A 189 -36.11 35.53 32.68
CA ALA A 189 -34.96 34.62 32.73
C ALA A 189 -35.38 33.16 32.94
N ALA A 190 -36.39 32.92 33.79
CA ALA A 190 -36.95 31.60 34.01
C ALA A 190 -37.65 31.04 32.75
N ALA A 191 -38.40 31.88 32.03
CA ALA A 191 -39.04 31.49 30.77
C ALA A 191 -38.02 31.17 29.68
N ALA A 192 -36.96 31.98 29.56
CA ALA A 192 -35.88 31.74 28.61
C ALA A 192 -35.12 30.44 28.91
N ALA A 193 -34.82 30.15 30.19
CA ALA A 193 -34.16 28.91 30.59
C ALA A 193 -35.00 27.66 30.28
N ARG A 194 -36.32 27.71 30.53
CA ARG A 194 -37.24 26.62 30.17
C ARG A 194 -37.29 26.38 28.66
N SER A 195 -37.40 27.45 27.86
CA SER A 195 -37.43 27.33 26.40
C SER A 195 -36.16 26.67 25.87
N ARG A 196 -34.98 27.10 26.36
CA ARG A 196 -33.69 26.49 26.01
C ARG A 196 -33.60 25.02 26.42
N LEU A 197 -34.05 24.68 27.62
CA LEU A 197 -34.05 23.30 28.10
C LEU A 197 -34.94 22.40 27.23
N THR A 198 -36.16 22.84 26.91
CA THR A 198 -37.09 22.10 26.05
C THR A 198 -36.52 21.90 24.66
N LEU A 199 -35.93 22.94 24.05
CA LEU A 199 -35.30 22.84 22.74
C LEU A 199 -34.11 21.86 22.73
N ALA A 200 -33.27 21.90 23.77
CA ALA A 200 -32.14 20.97 23.90
C ALA A 200 -32.60 19.51 24.04
N ILE A 201 -33.63 19.25 24.87
CA ILE A 201 -34.17 17.91 25.06
C ILE A 201 -34.82 17.39 23.78
N VAL A 202 -35.64 18.21 23.11
CA VAL A 202 -36.29 17.81 21.86
C VAL A 202 -35.26 17.49 20.77
N GLY A 203 -34.23 18.32 20.63
CA GLY A 203 -33.13 18.06 19.69
C GLY A 203 -32.39 16.76 20.00
N PHE A 204 -32.10 16.51 21.27
CA PHE A 204 -31.44 15.26 21.70
C PHE A 204 -32.29 14.02 21.39
N VAL A 205 -33.58 14.07 21.70
CA VAL A 205 -34.52 12.97 21.44
C VAL A 205 -34.60 12.65 19.95
N ILE A 206 -34.61 13.67 19.08
CA ILE A 206 -34.62 13.47 17.63
C ILE A 206 -33.36 12.74 17.16
N VAL A 207 -32.17 13.11 17.64
CA VAL A 207 -30.90 12.45 17.27
C VAL A 207 -30.90 10.98 17.71
N VAL A 208 -31.32 10.71 18.94
CA VAL A 208 -31.39 9.34 19.48
C VAL A 208 -32.40 8.50 18.70
N LEU A 209 -33.57 9.06 18.36
CA LEU A 209 -34.58 8.36 17.56
C LEU A 209 -34.09 8.10 16.13
N ALA A 210 -33.40 9.06 15.51
CA ALA A 210 -32.83 8.88 14.18
C ALA A 210 -31.83 7.72 14.17
N PHE A 211 -30.93 7.65 15.15
CA PHE A 211 -29.96 6.56 15.30
C PHE A 211 -30.65 5.21 15.56
N ALA A 212 -31.69 5.18 16.39
CA ALA A 212 -32.45 3.96 16.63
C ALA A 212 -33.15 3.44 15.36
N ILE A 213 -33.72 4.35 14.56
CA ILE A 213 -34.40 4.01 13.31
C ILE A 213 -33.40 3.48 12.28
N THR A 214 -32.24 4.12 12.11
CA THR A 214 -31.21 3.64 11.15
C THR A 214 -30.73 2.24 11.51
N GLN A 215 -30.49 1.97 12.79
CA GLN A 215 -30.09 0.64 13.28
C GLN A 215 -31.17 -0.43 13.03
N ILE A 216 -32.45 -0.07 13.14
CA ILE A 216 -33.56 -0.99 12.85
C ILE A 216 -33.65 -1.28 11.35
N ILE A 217 -33.50 -0.27 10.50
CA ILE A 217 -33.51 -0.43 9.05
C ILE A 217 -32.35 -1.31 8.60
N ASP A 218 -31.14 -1.09 9.12
CA ASP A 218 -29.96 -1.90 8.80
C ASP A 218 -30.12 -3.37 9.17
N LYS A 219 -30.72 -3.64 10.34
CA LYS A 219 -30.98 -5.01 10.78
C LYS A 219 -32.04 -5.72 9.95
N ILE A 220 -33.07 -5.01 9.49
CA ILE A 220 -34.20 -5.60 8.75
C ILE A 220 -33.89 -5.74 7.26
N PHE A 221 -33.24 -4.75 6.66
CA PHE A 221 -33.04 -4.68 5.20
C PHE A 221 -31.62 -5.08 4.77
N LEU A 222 -30.60 -4.81 5.59
CA LEU A 222 -29.20 -5.07 5.26
C LEU A 222 -28.62 -6.28 6.01
N GLY A 223 -29.45 -7.08 6.68
CA GLY A 223 -29.01 -8.35 7.30
C GLY A 223 -28.05 -8.19 8.47
N GLY A 224 -27.94 -6.98 9.06
CA GLY A 224 -27.09 -6.73 10.22
C GLY A 224 -25.60 -6.59 9.92
N SER A 225 -25.23 -6.17 8.70
CA SER A 225 -23.84 -5.90 8.31
C SER A 225 -23.12 -4.81 9.13
N GLY A 226 -23.80 -4.11 10.04
CA GLY A 226 -23.16 -3.17 10.98
C GLY A 226 -22.43 -2.05 10.27
N VAL A 227 -23.13 -1.33 9.38
CA VAL A 227 -22.59 -0.14 8.70
C VAL A 227 -22.42 1.04 9.69
N PHE A 228 -23.07 0.93 10.86
CA PHE A 228 -22.87 1.74 12.06
C PHE A 228 -22.44 0.90 13.27
#